data_AF-A0A7Z9HD71-F1
#
_entry.id   AF-A0A7Z9HD71-F1
#
_cell.length_a   1.000
_cell.length_b   1.000
_cell.length_c   1.000
_cell.angle_alpha   90.00
_cell.angle_beta   90.00
_cell.angle_gamma   90.00
#
_symmetry.space_group_name_H-M   'P 1'
#
loop_
_entity.id
_entity.type
_entity.pdbx_description
1 polymer ?
#
loop_
_entity_poly.entity_id
_entity_poly.type
_entity_poly.pdbx_seq_one_letter_code
_entity_poly.pdbx_strand_id
1 'polypeptide(L)'
;MKSFDSNDKSFEERFDPKLRTIGDSQLQNHDQEKEQTPTSKFFRLEFSESIPLETKTFLSEKLPDMLDFPGRLGLKINYASHLLRFIDQTTYETEIGSPLPKNVTLPASRIDSFIDSRSFKVTIILPKKLETAEVIVNITRNVFSKLFGNIFFNEQILPLEFYQQSVKGQKQITAAIPEILDLVKEFNFHSDSLEGHCESVAKSYRLSMEKEGDQIRKQLIDEWREKWKAQSLSTEEQHTLSSIFTEFKELFRTNPEQFNQKVSERVKQLNSHLHFILPHEMRVYENFEQERFSHYIRSVLHKLEEISALAGFIEELYEQLKQPPEAVELDGVGTQIRSRMRQLRKEKKVILFYVPEMPQNSELDNIRQKFPLRLIKMLPSGTPLKEWSKEIKKMEKHYAESIYSKLYSALHSLSAWTQSPEESRAAGFLESADGLRLKRLMSVMKFRLPAIKSIQSSLGVLLDTNEEAVLQAEPDTVPQRQLIPLDDFRKAWSYFCSSVLTLLYYQEFTE
;
A
#
# COMPACT_ATOMS: atom_id res chain seq x y z
N MET A 1 15.11 -11.37 -50.04
CA MET A 1 16.19 -12.36 -49.79
C MET A 1 17.54 -11.70 -50.02
N LYS A 2 18.31 -11.49 -48.94
CA LYS A 2 19.78 -11.62 -48.84
C LYS A 2 20.20 -11.46 -47.36
N SER A 3 20.72 -12.57 -46.82
CA SER A 3 21.56 -12.82 -45.63
C SER A 3 21.31 -12.08 -44.31
N PHE A 4 20.68 -12.80 -43.36
CA PHE A 4 20.91 -12.68 -41.92
C PHE A 4 22.15 -13.52 -41.55
N ASP A 5 23.34 -12.98 -41.74
CA ASP A 5 24.56 -13.54 -41.15
C ASP A 5 25.29 -12.45 -40.37
N SER A 6 25.66 -12.80 -39.14
CA SER A 6 26.45 -12.06 -38.14
C SER A 6 25.66 -11.37 -37.01
N ASN A 7 25.14 -12.16 -36.07
CA ASN A 7 24.89 -11.71 -34.69
C ASN A 7 25.53 -12.62 -33.63
N ASP A 8 26.58 -13.34 -34.00
CA ASP A 8 27.50 -14.00 -33.06
C ASP A 8 28.59 -13.01 -32.61
N LYS A 9 28.18 -12.04 -31.79
CA LYS A 9 29.13 -11.30 -30.95
C LYS A 9 29.06 -11.84 -29.53
N SER A 10 30.22 -12.26 -29.03
CA SER A 10 30.38 -12.91 -27.73
C SER A 10 29.80 -12.04 -26.61
N PHE A 11 29.36 -12.71 -25.54
CA PHE A 11 28.74 -12.09 -24.37
C PHE A 11 29.62 -10.99 -23.75
N GLU A 12 30.95 -11.08 -23.89
CA GLU A 12 31.92 -10.11 -23.36
C GLU A 12 31.93 -8.78 -24.13
N GLU A 13 31.68 -8.76 -25.45
CA GLU A 13 31.60 -7.51 -26.22
C GLU A 13 30.37 -6.65 -25.86
N ARG A 14 29.29 -7.27 -25.37
CA ARG A 14 28.06 -6.57 -24.99
C ARG A 14 28.17 -5.81 -23.66
N PHE A 15 29.19 -6.11 -22.86
CA PHE A 15 29.47 -5.45 -21.58
C PHE A 15 30.76 -4.62 -21.60
N ASP A 16 31.39 -4.46 -22.77
CA ASP A 16 32.50 -3.52 -22.93
C ASP A 16 31.98 -2.09 -22.67
N PRO A 17 32.51 -1.36 -21.67
CA PRO A 17 32.11 0.02 -21.38
C PRO A 17 32.24 0.94 -22.60
N LYS A 18 33.12 0.61 -23.56
CA LYS A 18 33.33 1.39 -24.79
C LYS A 18 32.25 1.18 -25.87
N LEU A 19 31.42 0.14 -25.75
CA LEU A 19 30.36 -0.22 -26.70
C LEU A 19 28.94 0.01 -26.14
N ARG A 20 28.79 0.65 -24.96
CA ARG A 20 27.49 1.10 -24.44
C ARG A 20 26.89 2.13 -25.40
N THR A 21 25.93 1.69 -26.24
CA THR A 21 25.15 2.57 -27.11
C THR A 21 24.14 3.44 -26.35
N ILE A 22 23.82 3.09 -25.10
CA ILE A 22 22.93 3.86 -24.23
C ILE A 22 23.67 4.16 -22.92
N GLY A 23 24.04 5.43 -22.74
CA GLY A 23 24.66 5.92 -21.51
C GLY A 23 23.63 6.22 -20.42
N ASP A 24 24.06 6.25 -19.16
CA ASP A 24 23.20 6.64 -18.02
C ASP A 24 22.59 8.04 -18.22
N SER A 25 23.28 8.92 -18.95
CA SER A 25 22.76 10.23 -19.37
C SER A 25 21.58 10.12 -20.35
N GLN A 26 21.55 9.13 -21.24
CA GLN A 26 20.42 8.91 -22.14
C GLN A 26 19.22 8.28 -21.43
N LEU A 27 19.44 7.48 -20.39
CA LEU A 27 18.36 6.99 -19.52
C LEU A 27 17.79 8.11 -18.64
N GLN A 28 18.65 9.01 -18.12
CA GLN A 28 18.21 10.22 -17.43
C GLN A 28 17.44 11.15 -18.37
N ASN A 29 17.91 11.35 -19.61
CA ASN A 29 17.21 12.15 -20.60
C ASN A 29 15.87 11.50 -21.01
N HIS A 30 15.79 10.18 -21.14
CA HIS A 30 14.54 9.48 -21.43
C HIS A 30 13.52 9.55 -20.28
N ASP A 31 13.97 9.55 -19.02
CA ASP A 31 13.08 9.79 -17.87
C ASP A 31 12.72 11.29 -17.70
N GLN A 32 13.54 12.20 -18.23
CA GLN A 32 13.21 13.63 -18.38
C GLN A 32 12.23 13.89 -19.55
N GLU A 33 12.27 13.08 -20.61
CA GLU A 33 11.43 13.18 -21.81
C GLU A 33 10.01 12.58 -21.65
N LYS A 34 9.71 11.90 -20.54
CA LYS A 34 8.30 11.64 -20.18
C LYS A 34 7.63 13.00 -19.98
N GLU A 35 6.75 13.40 -20.90
CA GLU A 35 5.92 14.60 -20.77
C GLU A 35 5.23 14.60 -19.40
N GLN A 36 5.82 15.30 -18.44
CA GLN A 36 5.22 15.51 -17.15
C GLN A 36 4.19 16.61 -17.36
N THR A 37 2.93 16.33 -17.05
CA THR A 37 1.88 17.35 -17.01
C THR A 37 2.39 18.51 -16.16
N PRO A 38 2.48 19.74 -16.70
CA PRO A 38 2.92 20.90 -15.95
C PRO A 38 2.09 21.04 -14.67
N THR A 39 2.76 21.37 -13.56
CA THR A 39 2.13 21.49 -12.24
C THR A 39 1.04 22.56 -12.25
N SER A 40 1.22 23.60 -13.05
CA SER A 40 0.25 24.67 -13.34
C SER A 40 -1.11 24.14 -13.81
N LYS A 41 -1.17 22.99 -14.50
CA LYS A 41 -2.44 22.39 -14.96
C LYS A 41 -3.27 21.75 -13.84
N PHE A 42 -2.70 21.50 -12.68
CA PHE A 42 -3.44 20.95 -11.53
C PHE A 42 -4.17 22.04 -10.71
N PHE A 43 -3.87 23.32 -10.97
CA PHE A 43 -4.45 24.46 -10.27
C PHE A 43 -5.47 25.19 -11.13
N ARG A 44 -6.63 25.49 -10.53
CA ARG A 44 -7.59 26.46 -11.08
C ARG A 44 -7.25 27.84 -10.52
N LEU A 45 -6.97 28.80 -11.40
CA LEU A 45 -6.71 30.19 -11.02
C LEU A 45 -8.02 30.97 -11.01
N GLU A 46 -8.28 31.71 -9.92
CA GLU A 46 -9.44 32.59 -9.80
C GLU A 46 -9.00 33.96 -9.28
N PHE A 47 -9.45 35.04 -9.93
CA PHE A 47 -9.21 36.41 -9.48
C PHE A 47 -10.53 37.08 -9.16
N SER A 48 -10.63 37.71 -7.98
CA SER A 48 -11.79 38.54 -7.62
C SER A 48 -12.04 39.65 -8.64
N GLU A 49 -13.30 40.06 -8.81
CA GLU A 49 -13.69 41.21 -9.62
C GLU A 49 -13.02 42.51 -9.15
N SER A 50 -12.75 42.61 -7.84
CA SER A 50 -12.09 43.76 -7.21
C SER A 50 -10.62 43.95 -7.61
N ILE A 51 -9.96 42.94 -8.18
CA ILE A 51 -8.56 43.05 -8.60
C ILE A 51 -8.47 43.80 -9.94
N PRO A 52 -7.60 44.83 -10.06
CA PRO A 52 -7.38 45.55 -11.31
C PRO A 52 -6.94 44.63 -12.45
N LEU A 53 -7.38 44.93 -13.68
CA LEU A 53 -7.05 44.12 -14.86
C LEU A 53 -5.54 43.99 -15.09
N GLU A 54 -4.79 45.07 -14.89
CA GLU A 54 -3.32 45.09 -14.98
C GLU A 54 -2.67 44.05 -14.05
N THR A 55 -3.13 43.98 -12.81
CA THR A 55 -2.66 43.00 -11.82
C THR A 55 -3.03 41.57 -12.20
N LYS A 56 -4.23 41.36 -12.75
CA LYS A 56 -4.67 40.04 -13.24
C LYS A 56 -3.74 39.57 -14.37
N THR A 57 -3.51 40.41 -15.37
CA THR A 57 -2.63 40.09 -16.51
C THR A 57 -1.22 39.77 -16.04
N PHE A 58 -0.64 40.63 -15.18
CA PHE A 58 0.71 40.44 -14.64
C PHE A 58 0.86 39.10 -13.89
N LEU A 59 -0.08 38.76 -13.01
CA LEU A 59 -0.03 37.51 -12.26
C LEU A 59 -0.32 36.30 -13.15
N SER A 60 -1.25 36.40 -14.09
CA SER A 60 -1.54 35.33 -15.05
C SER A 60 -0.34 34.98 -15.92
N GLU A 61 0.52 35.94 -16.26
CA GLU A 61 1.76 35.69 -16.98
C GLU A 61 2.82 35.01 -16.11
N LYS A 62 2.94 35.41 -14.82
CA LYS A 62 4.00 34.94 -13.93
C LYS A 62 3.69 33.63 -13.19
N LEU A 63 2.43 33.35 -12.90
CA LEU A 63 2.03 32.21 -12.08
C LEU A 63 2.34 30.84 -12.71
N PRO A 64 2.15 30.61 -14.02
CA PRO A 64 2.50 29.32 -14.63
C PRO A 64 3.95 28.92 -14.35
N ASP A 65 4.88 29.85 -14.58
CA ASP A 65 6.32 29.63 -14.33
C ASP A 65 6.61 29.36 -12.85
N MET A 66 5.99 30.13 -11.95
CA MET A 66 6.10 29.90 -10.51
C MET A 66 5.60 28.50 -10.13
N LEU A 67 4.45 28.07 -10.66
CA LEU A 67 3.84 26.78 -10.32
C LEU A 67 4.64 25.61 -10.89
N ASP A 68 5.24 25.77 -12.06
CA ASP A 68 5.97 24.71 -12.75
C ASP A 68 7.42 24.56 -12.27
N PHE A 69 8.02 25.62 -11.72
CA PHE A 69 9.41 25.61 -11.24
C PHE A 69 9.72 24.50 -10.22
N PRO A 70 8.96 24.30 -9.13
CA PRO A 70 9.25 23.26 -8.14
C PRO A 70 9.17 21.84 -8.69
N GLY A 71 8.42 21.63 -9.79
CA GLY A 71 8.36 20.36 -10.50
C GLY A 71 9.73 19.92 -11.05
N ARG A 72 10.59 20.87 -11.44
CA ARG A 72 11.98 20.59 -11.89
C ARG A 72 12.85 20.01 -10.78
N LEU A 73 12.55 20.36 -9.52
CA LEU A 73 13.22 19.87 -8.33
C LEU A 73 12.61 18.57 -7.78
N GLY A 74 11.65 17.98 -8.51
CA GLY A 74 10.97 16.74 -8.12
C GLY A 74 9.82 16.94 -7.13
N LEU A 75 9.43 18.17 -6.81
CA LEU A 75 8.27 18.46 -5.94
C LEU A 75 6.99 18.44 -6.77
N LYS A 76 6.28 17.31 -6.74
CA LYS A 76 5.03 17.11 -7.50
C LYS A 76 3.82 17.02 -6.59
N ILE A 77 2.78 17.75 -6.96
CA ILE A 77 1.45 17.70 -6.34
C ILE A 77 0.62 16.73 -7.17
N ASN A 78 0.02 15.73 -6.53
CA ASN A 78 -0.53 14.55 -7.21
C ASN A 78 -2.03 14.70 -7.49
N TYR A 79 -2.76 15.46 -6.69
CA TYR A 79 -4.20 15.64 -6.88
C TYR A 79 -4.48 16.83 -7.81
N ALA A 80 -5.37 16.60 -8.77
CA ALA A 80 -5.90 17.66 -9.62
C ALA A 80 -7.06 18.39 -8.92
N SER A 81 -7.24 19.69 -9.19
CA SER A 81 -8.39 20.55 -8.80
C SER A 81 -8.23 21.48 -7.59
N HIS A 82 -7.01 21.77 -7.13
CA HIS A 82 -6.83 22.82 -6.13
C HIS A 82 -7.19 24.20 -6.71
N LEU A 83 -7.81 25.05 -5.89
CA LEU A 83 -8.18 26.41 -6.26
C LEU A 83 -7.14 27.38 -5.69
N LEU A 84 -6.46 28.13 -6.57
CA LEU A 84 -5.60 29.25 -6.18
C LEU A 84 -6.33 30.55 -6.51
N ARG A 85 -6.83 31.21 -5.47
CA ARG A 85 -7.67 32.40 -5.56
C ARG A 85 -6.92 33.64 -5.09
N PHE A 86 -7.03 34.72 -5.85
CA PHE A 86 -6.48 36.02 -5.50
C PHE A 86 -7.61 37.00 -5.20
N ILE A 87 -7.52 37.68 -4.06
CA ILE A 87 -8.50 38.67 -3.61
C ILE A 87 -7.81 39.89 -3.01
N ASP A 88 -8.50 41.02 -2.94
CA ASP A 88 -8.08 42.19 -2.16
C ASP A 88 -8.56 42.11 -0.71
N GLN A 89 -8.00 42.96 0.14
CA GLN A 89 -8.33 43.01 1.57
C GLN A 89 -9.84 43.24 1.80
N THR A 90 -10.45 44.17 1.07
CA THR A 90 -11.87 44.52 1.22
C THR A 90 -12.81 43.37 0.90
N THR A 91 -12.53 42.61 -0.17
CA THR A 91 -13.33 41.41 -0.48
C THR A 91 -13.11 40.31 0.56
N TYR A 92 -11.88 40.11 1.03
CA TYR A 92 -11.61 39.13 2.09
C TYR A 92 -12.41 39.41 3.37
N GLU A 93 -12.36 40.66 3.85
CA GLU A 93 -13.03 41.07 5.09
C GLU A 93 -14.56 40.97 4.97
N THR A 94 -15.09 41.23 3.77
CA THR A 94 -16.52 41.09 3.47
C THR A 94 -16.95 39.62 3.45
N GLU A 95 -16.17 38.73 2.83
CA GLU A 95 -16.50 37.30 2.76
C GLU A 95 -16.37 36.58 4.11
N ILE A 96 -15.37 36.94 4.92
CA ILE A 96 -15.12 36.32 6.23
C ILE A 96 -15.94 36.96 7.36
N GLY A 97 -16.47 38.17 7.15
CA GLY A 97 -17.27 38.89 8.14
C GLY A 97 -16.45 39.41 9.34
N SER A 98 -15.13 39.48 9.21
CA SER A 98 -14.24 40.06 10.23
C SER A 98 -13.06 40.80 9.59
N PRO A 99 -12.58 41.91 10.20
CA PRO A 99 -11.45 42.67 9.69
C PRO A 99 -10.14 41.87 9.83
N LEU A 100 -9.21 42.08 8.89
CA LEU A 100 -7.89 41.47 8.98
C LEU A 100 -7.16 41.99 10.23
N PRO A 101 -6.52 41.12 11.04
CA PRO A 101 -5.77 41.57 12.21
C PRO A 101 -4.68 42.60 11.83
N LYS A 102 -4.56 43.67 12.62
CA LYS A 102 -3.65 44.81 12.32
C LYS A 102 -2.16 44.42 12.22
N ASN A 103 -1.78 43.25 12.73
CA ASN A 103 -0.42 42.72 12.73
C ASN A 103 -0.09 41.87 11.48
N VAL A 104 -1.04 41.64 10.58
CA VAL A 104 -0.81 40.86 9.35
C VAL A 104 -0.35 41.79 8.24
N THR A 105 0.84 41.55 7.71
CA THR A 105 1.37 42.25 6.54
C THR A 105 0.85 41.62 5.25
N LEU A 106 0.56 42.45 4.24
CA LEU A 106 0.17 41.99 2.90
C LEU A 106 1.41 41.93 2.00
N PRO A 107 1.53 40.94 1.09
CA PRO A 107 0.54 39.91 0.78
C PRO A 107 0.44 38.82 1.86
N ALA A 108 -0.78 38.39 2.16
CA ALA A 108 -1.07 37.33 3.14
C ALA A 108 -1.68 36.11 2.47
N SER A 109 -1.68 34.95 3.14
CA SER A 109 -2.20 33.72 2.56
C SER A 109 -2.95 32.84 3.55
N ARG A 110 -4.07 32.29 3.09
CA ARG A 110 -4.92 31.34 3.82
C ARG A 110 -5.09 30.06 3.01
N ILE A 111 -5.22 28.94 3.70
CA ILE A 111 -5.55 27.65 3.09
C ILE A 111 -6.76 27.08 3.81
N ASP A 112 -7.76 26.66 3.04
CA ASP A 112 -8.94 25.94 3.52
C ASP A 112 -8.98 24.57 2.84
N SER A 113 -9.34 23.52 3.58
CA SER A 113 -9.46 22.15 3.07
C SER A 113 -10.91 21.76 2.87
N PHE A 114 -11.25 21.18 1.72
CA PHE A 114 -12.56 20.57 1.51
C PHE A 114 -12.50 19.09 1.90
N ILE A 115 -13.23 18.71 2.95
CA ILE A 115 -13.20 17.38 3.55
C ILE A 115 -13.64 16.30 2.54
N ASP A 116 -14.54 16.64 1.63
CA ASP A 116 -15.19 15.68 0.72
C ASP A 116 -14.41 15.41 -0.58
N SER A 117 -13.46 16.26 -0.98
CA SER A 117 -12.86 16.23 -2.33
C SER A 117 -11.34 16.13 -2.36
N ARG A 118 -10.65 16.01 -1.20
CA ARG A 118 -9.18 16.07 -1.08
C ARG A 118 -8.54 17.28 -1.79
N SER A 119 -9.33 18.33 -2.05
CA SER A 119 -8.86 19.55 -2.70
C SER A 119 -8.72 20.67 -1.67
N PHE A 120 -7.86 21.65 -2.01
CA PHE A 120 -7.52 22.76 -1.14
C PHE A 120 -7.86 24.06 -1.87
N LYS A 121 -8.41 25.02 -1.13
CA LYS A 121 -8.54 26.42 -1.56
C LYS A 121 -7.43 27.23 -0.93
N VAL A 122 -6.50 27.69 -1.74
CA VAL A 122 -5.45 28.62 -1.35
C VAL A 122 -5.89 30.02 -1.74
N THR A 123 -6.04 30.89 -0.76
CA THR A 123 -6.43 32.29 -0.96
C THR A 123 -5.23 33.19 -0.68
N ILE A 124 -4.80 33.96 -1.67
CA ILE A 124 -3.75 34.99 -1.54
C ILE A 124 -4.43 36.35 -1.48
N ILE A 125 -4.21 37.07 -0.38
CA ILE A 125 -4.74 38.41 -0.13
C ILE A 125 -3.68 39.40 -0.59
N LEU A 126 -3.99 40.16 -1.64
CA LEU A 126 -3.07 41.11 -2.25
C LEU A 126 -3.18 42.50 -1.63
N PRO A 127 -2.07 43.26 -1.55
CA PRO A 127 -2.12 44.68 -1.26
C PRO A 127 -2.75 45.46 -2.43
N LYS A 128 -3.21 46.69 -2.17
CA LYS A 128 -3.86 47.55 -3.19
C LYS A 128 -3.00 47.82 -4.43
N LYS A 129 -1.67 47.77 -4.29
CA LYS A 129 -0.72 47.99 -5.38
C LYS A 129 0.48 47.05 -5.28
N LEU A 130 0.98 46.60 -6.43
CA LEU A 130 2.16 45.73 -6.56
C LEU A 130 3.37 46.53 -7.05
N GLU A 131 3.75 47.59 -6.35
CA GLU A 131 4.78 48.54 -6.82
C GLU A 131 6.23 48.10 -6.53
N THR A 132 6.45 47.18 -5.59
CA THR A 132 7.81 46.78 -5.16
C THR A 132 8.13 45.33 -5.48
N ALA A 133 9.41 45.06 -5.81
CA ALA A 133 9.91 43.70 -6.01
C ALA A 133 9.73 42.83 -4.75
N GLU A 134 9.83 43.42 -3.56
CA GLU A 134 9.60 42.73 -2.29
C GLU A 134 8.17 42.18 -2.18
N VAL A 135 7.16 42.94 -2.64
CA VAL A 135 5.77 42.46 -2.65
C VAL A 135 5.63 41.26 -3.58
N ILE A 136 6.25 41.28 -4.76
CA ILE A 136 6.22 40.16 -5.71
C ILE A 136 6.91 38.92 -5.11
N VAL A 137 8.08 39.10 -4.50
CA VAL A 137 8.81 38.02 -3.81
C VAL A 137 7.95 37.42 -2.69
N ASN A 138 7.23 38.25 -1.93
CA ASN A 138 6.35 37.78 -0.87
C ASN A 138 5.09 37.06 -1.40
N ILE A 139 4.58 37.41 -2.60
CA ILE A 139 3.53 36.63 -3.27
C ILE A 139 4.08 35.23 -3.62
N THR A 140 5.24 35.16 -4.26
CA THR A 140 5.91 33.90 -4.62
C THR A 140 6.16 33.03 -3.40
N ARG A 141 6.68 33.63 -2.32
CA ARG A 141 6.92 32.97 -1.03
C ARG A 141 5.62 32.37 -0.46
N ASN A 142 4.53 33.14 -0.46
CA ASN A 142 3.22 32.66 0.00
C ASN A 142 2.69 31.49 -0.85
N VAL A 143 2.81 31.59 -2.18
CA VAL A 143 2.42 30.51 -3.11
C VAL A 143 3.22 29.24 -2.79
N PHE A 144 4.55 29.32 -2.70
CA PHE A 144 5.38 28.16 -2.34
C PHE A 144 5.09 27.60 -0.96
N SER A 145 4.86 28.45 0.04
CA SER A 145 4.55 28.04 1.41
C SER A 145 3.25 27.23 1.50
N LYS A 146 2.21 27.63 0.76
CA LYS A 146 0.92 26.94 0.79
C LYS A 146 0.90 25.71 -0.11
N LEU A 147 1.41 25.81 -1.33
CA LEU A 147 1.37 24.71 -2.29
C LEU A 147 2.40 23.61 -1.96
N PHE A 148 3.69 23.97 -1.90
CA PHE A 148 4.77 22.99 -1.72
C PHE A 148 5.18 22.84 -0.26
N GLY A 149 4.81 23.79 0.58
CA GLY A 149 4.91 23.64 2.03
C GLY A 149 3.75 22.85 2.61
N ASN A 150 2.49 23.26 2.41
CA ASN A 150 1.36 22.63 3.09
C ASN A 150 0.72 21.49 2.29
N ILE A 151 0.31 21.73 1.05
CA ILE A 151 -0.38 20.73 0.23
C ILE A 151 0.54 19.54 -0.05
N PHE A 152 1.75 19.78 -0.57
CA PHE A 152 2.74 18.72 -0.81
C PHE A 152 3.05 17.92 0.46
N PHE A 153 3.14 18.59 1.62
CA PHE A 153 3.34 17.88 2.89
C PHE A 153 2.19 16.93 3.19
N ASN A 154 0.94 17.38 3.07
CA ASN A 154 -0.21 16.53 3.34
C ASN A 154 -0.37 15.40 2.30
N GLU A 155 0.06 15.61 1.06
CA GLU A 155 -0.09 14.65 -0.03
C GLU A 155 1.04 13.62 -0.15
N GLN A 156 2.27 14.02 0.16
CA GLN A 156 3.48 13.22 -0.14
C GLN A 156 4.27 12.85 1.11
N ILE A 157 4.25 13.70 2.14
CA ILE A 157 5.06 13.49 3.35
C ILE A 157 4.22 12.80 4.43
N LEU A 158 3.06 13.38 4.77
CA LEU A 158 2.17 12.86 5.81
C LEU A 158 1.71 11.41 5.56
N PRO A 159 1.46 10.97 4.31
CA PRO A 159 1.07 9.59 4.07
C PRO A 159 2.20 8.56 4.24
N LEU A 160 3.46 8.98 4.40
CA LEU A 160 4.55 8.05 4.65
C LEU A 160 4.37 7.39 6.03
N GLU A 161 4.63 6.08 6.10
CA GLU A 161 4.38 5.22 7.28
C GLU A 161 4.93 5.83 8.59
N PHE A 162 6.11 6.45 8.51
CA PHE A 162 6.78 7.08 9.64
C PHE A 162 5.97 8.24 10.27
N TYR A 163 5.30 9.07 9.45
CA TYR A 163 4.55 10.24 9.95
C TYR A 163 3.12 9.87 10.33
N GLN A 164 2.49 8.88 9.67
CA GLN A 164 1.16 8.39 10.05
C GLN A 164 1.10 7.89 11.49
N GLN A 165 2.18 7.27 11.97
CA GLN A 165 2.29 6.77 13.35
C GLN A 165 2.29 7.91 14.39
N SER A 166 2.69 9.13 14.00
CA SER A 166 2.60 10.32 14.87
C SER A 166 1.23 11.02 14.81
N VAL A 167 0.42 10.79 13.75
CA VAL A 167 -0.98 11.26 13.66
C VAL A 167 -1.89 10.44 14.58
N LYS A 168 -1.59 9.15 14.73
CA LYS A 168 -2.29 8.23 15.64
C LYS A 168 -1.85 8.45 17.09
N GLY A 169 -1.93 9.67 17.62
CA GLY A 169 -1.87 9.85 19.09
C GLY A 169 -2.97 9.04 19.77
N GLN A 170 -2.72 8.51 20.99
CA GLN A 170 -3.61 7.74 21.89
C GLN A 170 -5.03 7.45 21.38
N LYS A 171 -5.19 6.75 20.26
CA LYS A 171 -6.48 6.26 19.82
C LYS A 171 -6.68 4.93 20.53
N GLN A 172 -7.72 4.85 21.34
CA GLN A 172 -8.19 3.57 21.86
C GLN A 172 -8.42 2.64 20.68
N ILE A 173 -7.77 1.48 20.70
CA ILE A 173 -7.97 0.50 19.64
C ILE A 173 -9.38 -0.05 19.73
N THR A 174 -10.07 -0.03 18.61
CA THR A 174 -11.35 -0.67 18.43
C THR A 174 -11.20 -1.74 17.36
N ALA A 175 -11.51 -2.99 17.71
CA ALA A 175 -11.64 -4.07 16.75
C ALA A 175 -13.12 -4.25 16.38
N ALA A 176 -13.39 -4.49 15.09
CA ALA A 176 -14.73 -4.85 14.66
C ALA A 176 -15.09 -6.26 15.15
N ILE A 177 -16.39 -6.54 15.31
CA ILE A 177 -16.87 -7.87 15.76
C ILE A 177 -16.29 -9.04 14.96
N PRO A 178 -16.19 -9.00 13.61
CA PRO A 178 -15.55 -10.07 12.85
C PRO A 178 -14.07 -10.30 13.21
N GLU A 179 -13.35 -9.22 13.51
CA GLU A 179 -11.93 -9.27 13.87
C GLU A 179 -11.74 -9.88 15.26
N ILE A 180 -12.63 -9.53 16.22
CA ILE A 180 -12.67 -10.16 17.55
C ILE A 180 -12.93 -11.66 17.41
N LEU A 181 -13.93 -12.05 16.60
CA LEU A 181 -14.26 -13.46 16.37
C LEU A 181 -13.12 -14.22 15.67
N ASP A 182 -12.45 -13.60 14.69
CA ASP A 182 -11.28 -14.17 14.03
C ASP A 182 -10.14 -14.38 15.03
N LEU A 183 -9.84 -13.38 15.85
CA LEU A 183 -8.77 -13.43 16.84
C LEU A 183 -9.00 -14.57 17.86
N VAL A 184 -10.23 -14.68 18.36
CA VAL A 184 -10.62 -15.73 19.32
C VAL A 184 -10.50 -17.12 18.69
N LYS A 185 -10.85 -17.26 17.40
CA LYS A 185 -10.81 -18.53 16.67
C LYS A 185 -9.40 -18.93 16.27
N GLU A 186 -8.59 -18.00 15.79
CA GLU A 186 -7.26 -18.26 15.23
C GLU A 186 -6.22 -18.56 16.30
N PHE A 187 -6.30 -17.92 17.48
CA PHE A 187 -5.34 -18.14 18.57
C PHE A 187 -5.88 -18.98 19.73
N ASN A 188 -7.10 -19.49 19.61
CA ASN A 188 -7.82 -20.19 20.67
C ASN A 188 -7.73 -19.43 22.02
N PHE A 189 -8.02 -18.12 21.98
CA PHE A 189 -7.86 -17.23 23.14
C PHE A 189 -8.80 -17.63 24.26
N HIS A 190 -8.27 -17.88 25.46
CA HIS A 190 -9.09 -18.24 26.62
C HIS A 190 -9.57 -16.94 27.28
N SER A 191 -10.89 -16.80 27.41
CA SER A 191 -11.57 -15.62 27.92
C SER A 191 -12.63 -16.06 28.91
N ASP A 192 -12.62 -15.49 30.11
CA ASP A 192 -13.58 -15.82 31.18
C ASP A 192 -15.01 -15.46 30.74
N SER A 193 -15.16 -14.34 30.01
CA SER A 193 -16.44 -13.94 29.42
C SER A 193 -16.95 -14.95 28.38
N LEU A 194 -16.06 -15.50 27.54
CA LEU A 194 -16.43 -16.52 26.55
C LEU A 194 -16.80 -17.84 27.23
N GLU A 195 -16.05 -18.24 28.25
CA GLU A 195 -16.30 -19.49 28.96
C GLU A 195 -17.59 -19.44 29.77
N GLY A 196 -17.86 -18.35 30.49
CA GLY A 196 -19.11 -18.15 31.19
C GLY A 196 -20.32 -18.24 30.25
N HIS A 197 -20.20 -17.71 29.02
CA HIS A 197 -21.25 -17.82 28.03
C HIS A 197 -21.38 -19.25 27.46
N CYS A 198 -20.27 -19.93 27.19
CA CYS A 198 -20.27 -21.34 26.78
C CYS A 198 -20.90 -22.25 27.84
N GLU A 199 -20.62 -22.02 29.13
CA GLU A 199 -21.24 -22.74 30.23
C GLU A 199 -22.74 -22.52 30.33
N SER A 200 -23.20 -21.27 30.11
CA SER A 200 -24.63 -20.94 30.09
C SER A 200 -25.36 -21.70 28.98
N VAL A 201 -24.75 -21.75 27.78
CA VAL A 201 -25.25 -22.53 26.64
C VAL A 201 -25.20 -24.03 26.92
N ALA A 202 -24.11 -24.54 27.46
CA ALA A 202 -24.01 -25.96 27.82
C ALA A 202 -25.09 -26.37 28.83
N LYS A 203 -25.36 -25.52 29.84
CA LYS A 203 -26.43 -25.74 30.83
C LYS A 203 -27.82 -25.73 30.19
N SER A 204 -28.09 -24.82 29.26
CA SER A 204 -29.40 -24.73 28.60
C SER A 204 -29.69 -25.94 27.70
N TYR A 205 -28.66 -26.49 27.05
CA TYR A 205 -28.76 -27.67 26.19
C TYR A 205 -28.41 -29.01 26.87
N ARG A 206 -28.07 -29.01 28.17
CA ARG A 206 -27.64 -30.19 28.95
C ARG A 206 -26.41 -30.90 28.37
N LEU A 207 -25.49 -30.13 27.82
CA LEU A 207 -24.22 -30.59 27.25
C LEU A 207 -23.10 -30.56 28.30
N SER A 208 -22.05 -31.36 28.09
CA SER A 208 -20.91 -31.44 29.01
C SER A 208 -19.75 -30.58 28.53
N MET A 209 -19.38 -29.54 29.28
CA MET A 209 -18.24 -28.68 28.93
C MET A 209 -16.92 -29.44 28.83
N GLU A 210 -16.70 -30.45 29.67
CA GLU A 210 -15.47 -31.27 29.66
C GLU A 210 -15.30 -32.09 28.37
N LYS A 211 -16.42 -32.47 27.72
CA LYS A 211 -16.39 -33.32 26.51
C LYS A 211 -16.67 -32.56 25.23
N GLU A 212 -17.51 -31.52 25.29
CA GLU A 212 -18.07 -30.84 24.12
C GLU A 212 -17.68 -29.36 24.04
N GLY A 213 -16.92 -28.84 25.01
CA GLY A 213 -16.58 -27.42 25.13
C GLY A 213 -15.95 -26.81 23.87
N ASP A 214 -15.00 -27.49 23.24
CA ASP A 214 -14.36 -27.03 22.00
C ASP A 214 -15.36 -26.94 20.82
N GLN A 215 -16.33 -27.86 20.78
CA GLN A 215 -17.34 -27.89 19.73
C GLN A 215 -18.38 -26.80 19.96
N ILE A 216 -18.83 -26.62 21.21
CA ILE A 216 -19.74 -25.55 21.62
C ILE A 216 -19.13 -24.21 21.27
N ARG A 217 -17.87 -23.98 21.65
CA ARG A 217 -17.14 -22.75 21.35
C ARG A 217 -17.07 -22.45 19.85
N LYS A 218 -16.73 -23.44 19.03
CA LYS A 218 -16.67 -23.26 17.56
C LYS A 218 -18.04 -22.91 16.98
N GLN A 219 -19.08 -23.65 17.38
CA GLN A 219 -20.45 -23.41 16.92
C GLN A 219 -20.94 -22.02 17.31
N LEU A 220 -20.63 -21.57 18.53
CA LEU A 220 -21.01 -20.27 19.05
C LEU A 220 -20.33 -19.11 18.31
N ILE A 221 -19.03 -19.25 18.01
CA ILE A 221 -18.29 -18.27 17.19
C ILE A 221 -18.88 -18.18 15.76
N ASP A 222 -19.22 -19.33 15.17
CA ASP A 222 -19.81 -19.38 13.84
C ASP A 222 -21.25 -18.82 13.84
N GLU A 223 -22.03 -19.08 14.89
CA GLU A 223 -23.37 -18.49 15.10
C GLU A 223 -23.32 -16.97 15.23
N TRP A 224 -22.44 -16.45 16.09
CA TRP A 224 -22.25 -15.01 16.25
C TRP A 224 -21.81 -14.32 14.96
N ARG A 225 -21.03 -15.01 14.12
CA ARG A 225 -20.66 -14.50 12.79
C ARG A 225 -21.86 -14.38 11.86
N GLU A 226 -22.75 -15.38 11.84
CA GLU A 226 -23.97 -15.31 11.03
C GLU A 226 -24.96 -14.29 11.57
N LYS A 227 -25.14 -14.19 12.90
CA LYS A 227 -25.93 -13.13 13.53
C LYS A 227 -25.38 -11.74 13.22
N TRP A 228 -24.06 -11.56 13.20
CA TRP A 228 -23.45 -10.31 12.81
C TRP A 228 -23.77 -9.94 11.35
N LYS A 229 -23.62 -10.88 10.41
CA LYS A 229 -23.97 -10.67 8.99
C LYS A 229 -25.45 -10.33 8.81
N ALA A 230 -26.32 -10.97 9.59
CA ALA A 230 -27.75 -10.74 9.59
C ALA A 230 -28.19 -9.52 10.42
N GLN A 231 -27.25 -8.79 11.04
CA GLN A 231 -27.51 -7.66 11.95
C GLN A 231 -28.47 -8.01 13.11
N SER A 232 -28.42 -9.24 13.60
CA SER A 232 -29.34 -9.79 14.62
C SER A 232 -28.67 -10.12 15.95
N LEU A 233 -27.44 -9.64 16.17
CA LEU A 233 -26.75 -9.76 17.47
C LEU A 233 -27.49 -8.98 18.56
N SER A 234 -27.77 -9.66 19.67
CA SER A 234 -28.35 -9.07 20.85
C SER A 234 -27.37 -8.14 21.58
N THR A 235 -27.89 -7.25 22.41
CA THR A 235 -27.09 -6.33 23.24
C THR A 235 -26.19 -7.09 24.22
N GLU A 236 -26.65 -8.23 24.75
CA GLU A 236 -25.87 -9.08 25.65
C GLU A 236 -24.66 -9.69 24.91
N GLU A 237 -24.86 -10.24 23.71
CA GLU A 237 -23.78 -10.81 22.90
C GLU A 237 -22.75 -9.73 22.48
N GLN A 238 -23.20 -8.52 22.15
CA GLN A 238 -22.30 -7.40 21.86
C GLN A 238 -21.47 -6.99 23.08
N HIS A 239 -22.07 -6.99 24.28
CA HIS A 239 -21.36 -6.72 25.52
C HIS A 239 -20.33 -7.83 25.81
N THR A 240 -20.70 -9.10 25.65
CA THR A 240 -19.77 -10.23 25.82
C THR A 240 -18.58 -10.13 24.87
N LEU A 241 -18.80 -9.81 23.59
CA LEU A 241 -17.72 -9.60 22.62
C LEU A 241 -16.79 -8.44 23.00
N SER A 242 -17.34 -7.36 23.55
CA SER A 242 -16.57 -6.22 24.04
C SER A 242 -15.73 -6.58 25.26
N SER A 243 -16.27 -7.37 26.18
CA SER A 243 -15.54 -7.91 27.34
C SER A 243 -14.40 -8.83 26.90
N ILE A 244 -14.66 -9.76 25.97
CA ILE A 244 -13.63 -10.65 25.40
C ILE A 244 -12.45 -9.84 24.84
N PHE A 245 -12.73 -8.76 24.10
CA PHE A 245 -11.67 -7.92 23.54
C PHE A 245 -10.91 -7.13 24.61
N THR A 246 -11.58 -6.75 25.70
CA THR A 246 -10.94 -6.07 26.83
C THR A 246 -9.99 -7.01 27.56
N GLU A 247 -10.44 -8.23 27.88
CA GLU A 247 -9.62 -9.29 28.47
C GLU A 247 -8.40 -9.62 27.59
N PHE A 248 -8.58 -9.66 26.27
CA PHE A 248 -7.48 -9.86 25.33
C PHE A 248 -6.42 -8.76 25.45
N LYS A 249 -6.81 -7.48 25.47
CA LYS A 249 -5.86 -6.37 25.61
C LYS A 249 -5.06 -6.45 26.91
N GLU A 250 -5.72 -6.80 28.01
CA GLU A 250 -5.07 -6.96 29.32
C GLU A 250 -4.08 -8.13 29.32
N LEU A 251 -4.47 -9.28 28.76
CA LEU A 251 -3.61 -10.46 28.71
C LEU A 251 -2.41 -10.25 27.76
N PHE A 252 -2.63 -9.57 26.63
CA PHE A 252 -1.55 -9.23 25.71
C PHE A 252 -0.55 -8.25 26.33
N ARG A 253 -1.02 -7.28 27.12
CA ARG A 253 -0.17 -6.34 27.85
C ARG A 253 0.69 -7.03 28.92
N THR A 254 0.13 -8.04 29.60
CA THR A 254 0.82 -8.73 30.71
C THR A 254 1.74 -9.85 30.24
N ASN A 255 1.42 -10.54 29.15
CA ASN A 255 2.24 -11.64 28.63
C ASN A 255 2.26 -11.69 27.08
N PRO A 256 2.98 -10.77 26.42
CA PRO A 256 3.03 -10.72 24.95
C PRO A 256 3.78 -11.93 24.36
N GLU A 257 4.74 -12.53 25.06
CA GLU A 257 5.56 -13.63 24.53
C GLU A 257 4.75 -14.88 24.21
N GLN A 258 3.77 -15.22 25.06
CA GLN A 258 2.89 -16.37 24.84
C GLN A 258 2.05 -16.19 23.56
N PHE A 259 1.61 -14.97 23.27
CA PHE A 259 0.91 -14.65 22.03
C PHE A 259 1.86 -14.69 20.83
N ASN A 260 3.06 -14.14 20.96
CA ASN A 260 4.04 -14.11 19.89
C ASN A 260 4.40 -15.52 19.39
N GLN A 261 4.52 -16.49 20.30
CA GLN A 261 4.74 -17.90 19.96
C GLN A 261 3.56 -18.49 19.17
N LYS A 262 2.32 -18.34 19.69
CA LYS A 262 1.10 -18.82 19.01
C LYS A 262 0.94 -18.21 17.61
N VAL A 263 1.21 -16.90 17.48
CA VAL A 263 1.18 -16.19 16.21
C VAL A 263 2.21 -16.77 15.24
N SER A 264 3.44 -16.98 15.70
CA SER A 264 4.52 -17.54 14.87
C SER A 264 4.18 -18.94 14.37
N GLU A 265 3.69 -19.81 15.25
CA GLU A 265 3.25 -21.16 14.92
C GLU A 265 2.12 -21.13 13.88
N ARG A 266 1.13 -20.26 14.09
CA ARG A 266 -0.01 -20.14 13.17
C ARG A 266 0.40 -19.62 11.80
N VAL A 267 1.29 -18.63 11.74
CA VAL A 267 1.86 -18.12 10.48
C VAL A 267 2.69 -19.19 9.77
N LYS A 268 3.50 -19.96 10.49
CA LYS A 268 4.26 -21.10 9.95
C LYS A 268 3.33 -22.18 9.40
N GLN A 269 2.24 -22.47 10.10
CA GLN A 269 1.21 -23.37 9.62
C GLN A 269 0.54 -22.85 8.36
N LEU A 270 0.17 -21.57 8.27
CA LEU A 270 -0.39 -21.01 7.04
C LEU A 270 0.64 -21.11 5.89
N ASN A 271 1.90 -20.77 6.17
CA ASN A 271 2.97 -20.77 5.19
C ASN A 271 3.31 -22.19 4.69
N SER A 272 3.14 -23.24 5.50
CA SER A 272 3.35 -24.62 5.05
C SER A 272 2.33 -25.08 3.99
N HIS A 273 1.16 -24.44 3.94
CA HIS A 273 0.11 -24.75 2.96
C HIS A 273 0.14 -23.82 1.74
N LEU A 274 0.60 -22.58 1.92
CA LEU A 274 0.54 -21.53 0.88
C LEU A 274 1.90 -21.15 0.29
N HIS A 275 3.00 -21.42 1.00
CA HIS A 275 4.36 -21.01 0.66
C HIS A 275 4.45 -19.55 0.20
N PHE A 276 3.92 -18.63 1.02
CA PHE A 276 3.93 -17.19 0.74
C PHE A 276 5.19 -16.49 1.26
N ILE A 277 5.93 -17.10 2.19
CA ILE A 277 7.31 -16.70 2.50
C ILE A 277 8.22 -17.55 1.63
N LEU A 278 8.88 -16.92 0.67
CA LEU A 278 9.67 -17.62 -0.33
C LEU A 278 11.03 -18.03 0.24
N PRO A 279 11.67 -19.09 -0.32
CA PRO A 279 12.95 -19.59 0.20
C PRO A 279 14.05 -18.53 0.36
N HIS A 280 14.11 -17.53 -0.52
CA HIS A 280 15.10 -16.45 -0.43
C HIS A 280 14.79 -15.40 0.65
N GLU A 281 13.57 -15.38 1.18
CA GLU A 281 13.11 -14.45 2.22
C GLU A 281 13.16 -15.09 3.61
N MET A 282 13.18 -16.42 3.70
CA MET A 282 12.99 -17.18 4.94
C MET A 282 13.90 -16.70 6.09
N ARG A 283 15.20 -16.52 5.83
CA ARG A 283 16.16 -16.07 6.86
C ARG A 283 15.82 -14.68 7.42
N VAL A 284 15.31 -13.79 6.58
CA VAL A 284 14.93 -12.44 7.01
C VAL A 284 13.73 -12.52 7.95
N TYR A 285 12.76 -13.38 7.62
CA TYR A 285 11.59 -13.61 8.48
C TYR A 285 11.95 -14.32 9.79
N GLU A 286 12.87 -15.29 9.77
CA GLU A 286 13.41 -15.93 10.97
C GLU A 286 14.12 -14.92 11.88
N ASN A 287 14.92 -14.02 11.31
CA ASN A 287 15.57 -12.95 12.06
C ASN A 287 14.55 -11.96 12.64
N PHE A 288 13.52 -11.58 11.89
CA PHE A 288 12.45 -10.73 12.41
C PHE A 288 11.67 -11.40 13.53
N GLU A 289 11.37 -12.70 13.42
CA GLU A 289 10.68 -13.46 14.45
C GLU A 289 11.49 -13.44 15.77
N GLN A 290 12.82 -13.55 15.70
CA GLN A 290 13.71 -13.58 16.87
C GLN A 290 14.02 -12.19 17.46
N GLU A 291 14.31 -11.21 16.60
CA GLU A 291 14.86 -9.92 17.05
C GLU A 291 13.83 -8.78 17.07
N ARG A 292 12.81 -8.83 16.19
CA ARG A 292 11.87 -7.72 15.96
C ARG A 292 10.47 -8.20 15.63
N PHE A 293 9.79 -8.77 16.62
CA PHE A 293 8.50 -9.42 16.41
C PHE A 293 7.41 -8.52 15.80
N SER A 294 7.38 -7.23 16.13
CA SER A 294 6.46 -6.26 15.51
C SER A 294 6.69 -6.13 14.00
N HIS A 295 7.95 -6.16 13.56
CA HIS A 295 8.31 -6.09 12.15
C HIS A 295 7.98 -7.41 11.44
N TYR A 296 8.12 -8.55 12.14
CA TYR A 296 7.65 -9.84 11.64
C TYR A 296 6.15 -9.82 11.35
N ILE A 297 5.32 -9.42 12.32
CA ILE A 297 3.86 -9.32 12.14
C ILE A 297 3.53 -8.42 10.95
N ARG A 298 4.08 -7.20 10.91
CA ARG A 298 3.79 -6.24 9.82
C ARG A 298 4.20 -6.79 8.45
N SER A 299 5.37 -7.42 8.36
CA SER A 299 5.88 -7.99 7.11
C SER A 299 5.05 -9.18 6.63
N VAL A 300 4.48 -9.97 7.55
CA VAL A 300 3.55 -11.04 7.21
C VAL A 300 2.20 -10.45 6.78
N LEU A 301 1.68 -9.48 7.52
CA LEU A 301 0.42 -8.79 7.24
C LEU A 301 0.41 -8.21 5.81
N HIS A 302 1.46 -7.45 5.44
CA HIS A 302 1.57 -6.86 4.11
C HIS A 302 1.56 -7.92 2.99
N LYS A 303 2.19 -9.09 3.21
CA LYS A 303 2.14 -10.19 2.23
C LYS A 303 0.73 -10.76 2.10
N LEU A 304 0.03 -10.96 3.20
CA LEU A 304 -1.34 -11.47 3.18
C LEU A 304 -2.30 -10.48 2.53
N GLU A 305 -2.14 -9.18 2.79
CA GLU A 305 -2.90 -8.10 2.15
C GLU A 305 -2.68 -8.08 0.64
N GLU A 306 -1.43 -8.17 0.18
CA GLU A 306 -1.12 -8.25 -1.24
C GLU A 306 -1.76 -9.48 -1.90
N ILE A 307 -1.67 -10.64 -1.26
CA ILE A 307 -2.28 -11.88 -1.75
C ILE A 307 -3.80 -11.74 -1.83
N SER A 308 -4.43 -11.19 -0.80
CA SER A 308 -5.87 -10.91 -0.76
C SER A 308 -6.29 -9.93 -1.87
N ALA A 309 -5.51 -8.88 -2.10
CA ALA A 309 -5.77 -7.88 -3.14
C ALA A 309 -5.63 -8.47 -4.55
N LEU A 310 -4.58 -9.28 -4.79
CA LEU A 310 -4.39 -9.97 -6.07
C LEU A 310 -5.48 -11.02 -6.32
N ALA A 311 -5.85 -11.78 -5.30
CA ALA A 311 -6.93 -12.76 -5.40
C ALA A 311 -8.28 -12.09 -5.68
N GLY A 312 -8.59 -10.98 -4.99
CA GLY A 312 -9.80 -10.19 -5.23
C GLY A 312 -9.85 -9.61 -6.65
N PHE A 313 -8.73 -9.08 -7.15
CA PHE A 313 -8.64 -8.62 -8.54
C PHE A 313 -8.90 -9.76 -9.55
N ILE A 314 -8.31 -10.94 -9.33
CA ILE A 314 -8.53 -12.10 -10.21
C ILE A 314 -9.99 -12.57 -10.14
N GLU A 315 -10.60 -12.55 -8.95
CA GLU A 315 -12.01 -12.92 -8.76
C GLU A 315 -12.94 -11.94 -9.49
N GLU A 316 -12.70 -10.64 -9.38
CA GLU A 316 -13.45 -9.61 -10.11
C GLU A 316 -13.37 -9.83 -11.62
N LEU A 317 -12.16 -10.05 -12.16
CA LEU A 317 -11.97 -10.36 -13.57
C LEU A 317 -12.63 -11.69 -13.99
N TYR A 318 -12.64 -12.69 -13.10
CA TYR A 318 -13.29 -13.96 -13.34
C TYR A 318 -14.83 -13.85 -13.37
N GLU A 319 -15.40 -12.92 -12.61
CA GLU A 319 -16.83 -12.63 -12.69
C GLU A 319 -17.15 -11.79 -13.93
N GLN A 320 -16.31 -10.82 -14.30
CA GLN A 320 -16.42 -10.08 -15.57
C GLN A 320 -16.31 -10.99 -16.80
N LEU A 321 -15.55 -12.08 -16.72
CA LEU A 321 -15.52 -13.11 -17.76
C LEU A 321 -16.89 -13.71 -18.08
N LYS A 322 -17.83 -13.73 -17.12
CA LYS A 322 -19.20 -14.22 -17.34
C LYS A 322 -20.10 -13.19 -18.05
N GLN A 323 -19.70 -11.92 -18.05
CA GLN A 323 -20.39 -10.80 -18.70
C GLN A 323 -19.34 -9.89 -19.36
N PRO A 324 -18.79 -10.28 -20.52
CA PRO A 324 -17.59 -9.65 -21.06
C PRO A 324 -17.83 -8.16 -21.39
N PRO A 325 -16.92 -7.26 -20.98
CA PRO A 325 -17.00 -5.82 -21.26
C PRO A 325 -16.66 -5.49 -22.72
N GLU A 326 -16.80 -4.21 -23.09
CA GLU A 326 -16.48 -3.72 -24.45
C GLU A 326 -14.99 -3.91 -24.80
N ALA A 327 -14.68 -4.01 -26.11
CA ALA A 327 -13.34 -4.34 -26.59
C ALA A 327 -12.23 -3.36 -26.17
N VAL A 328 -12.56 -2.07 -26.05
CA VAL A 328 -11.62 -1.01 -25.63
C VAL A 328 -11.25 -1.14 -24.14
N GLU A 329 -12.21 -1.57 -23.31
CA GLU A 329 -11.99 -1.78 -21.88
C GLU A 329 -11.10 -3.00 -21.62
N LEU A 330 -11.20 -4.03 -22.47
CA LEU A 330 -10.39 -5.25 -22.37
C LEU A 330 -8.89 -5.02 -22.58
N ASP A 331 -8.48 -4.06 -23.42
CA ASP A 331 -7.05 -3.75 -23.58
C ASP A 331 -6.48 -3.03 -22.35
N GLY A 332 -7.29 -2.15 -21.74
CA GLY A 332 -7.00 -1.54 -20.44
C GLY A 332 -6.80 -2.60 -19.35
N VAL A 333 -7.73 -3.56 -19.25
CA VAL A 333 -7.65 -4.70 -18.34
C VAL A 333 -6.41 -5.56 -18.62
N GLY A 334 -6.13 -5.89 -19.89
CA GLY A 334 -4.96 -6.65 -20.31
C GLY A 334 -3.65 -5.97 -19.90
N THR A 335 -3.58 -4.65 -20.02
CA THR A 335 -2.41 -3.86 -19.61
C THR A 335 -2.19 -3.90 -18.11
N GLN A 336 -3.26 -3.80 -17.31
CA GLN A 336 -3.20 -3.93 -15.85
C GLN A 336 -2.73 -5.32 -15.41
N ILE A 337 -3.27 -6.39 -16.01
CA ILE A 337 -2.85 -7.78 -15.75
C ILE A 337 -1.35 -7.95 -16.02
N ARG A 338 -0.89 -7.53 -17.21
CA ARG A 338 0.52 -7.63 -17.61
C ARG A 338 1.44 -6.76 -16.73
N SER A 339 0.94 -5.64 -16.20
CA SER A 339 1.67 -4.80 -15.25
C SER A 339 1.89 -5.54 -13.92
N ARG A 340 0.84 -6.11 -13.33
CA ARG A 340 0.94 -6.90 -12.09
C ARG A 340 1.83 -8.14 -12.26
N MET A 341 1.74 -8.83 -13.39
CA MET A 341 2.64 -9.94 -13.72
C MET A 341 4.10 -9.50 -13.87
N ARG A 342 4.37 -8.29 -14.39
CA ARG A 342 5.73 -7.72 -14.41
C ARG A 342 6.22 -7.39 -13.01
N GLN A 343 5.36 -6.85 -12.15
CA GLN A 343 5.69 -6.54 -10.76
C GLN A 343 6.08 -7.80 -9.96
N LEU A 344 5.27 -8.86 -10.02
CA LEU A 344 5.57 -10.14 -9.35
C LEU A 344 6.93 -10.74 -9.78
N ARG A 345 7.32 -10.55 -11.04
CA ARG A 345 8.64 -10.97 -11.55
C ARG A 345 9.76 -10.05 -11.08
N LYS A 346 9.56 -8.73 -11.12
CA LYS A 346 10.54 -7.73 -10.67
C LYS A 346 10.89 -7.91 -9.20
N GLU A 347 9.88 -8.19 -8.39
CA GLU A 347 10.00 -8.44 -6.95
C GLU A 347 10.46 -9.86 -6.62
N LYS A 348 10.75 -10.70 -7.63
CA LYS A 348 11.20 -12.10 -7.49
C LYS A 348 10.22 -13.00 -6.73
N LYS A 349 8.94 -12.60 -6.67
CA LYS A 349 7.86 -13.40 -6.08
C LYS A 349 7.53 -14.63 -6.94
N VAL A 350 7.81 -14.52 -8.24
CA VAL A 350 7.62 -15.60 -9.22
C VAL A 350 8.90 -15.84 -9.98
N ILE A 351 9.30 -17.11 -10.05
CA ILE A 351 10.39 -17.59 -10.90
C ILE A 351 9.75 -18.39 -12.04
N LEU A 352 9.76 -17.84 -13.25
CA LEU A 352 8.93 -18.33 -14.37
C LEU A 352 9.09 -19.82 -14.66
N PHE A 353 10.32 -20.34 -14.68
CA PHE A 353 10.58 -21.74 -14.99
C PHE A 353 10.19 -22.72 -13.86
N TYR A 354 9.83 -22.23 -12.67
CA TYR A 354 9.21 -23.03 -11.61
C TYR A 354 7.68 -22.98 -11.61
N VAL A 355 7.06 -22.14 -12.43
CA VAL A 355 5.60 -22.10 -12.55
C VAL A 355 5.16 -23.30 -13.41
N PRO A 356 4.45 -24.30 -12.87
CA PRO A 356 4.21 -25.56 -13.59
C PRO A 356 3.40 -25.40 -14.88
N GLU A 357 2.56 -24.38 -14.93
CA GLU A 357 1.57 -24.18 -15.99
C GLU A 357 2.05 -23.22 -17.09
N MET A 358 3.30 -22.73 -17.00
CA MET A 358 3.89 -21.83 -17.99
C MET A 358 4.56 -22.61 -19.13
N PRO A 359 4.43 -22.16 -20.39
CA PRO A 359 5.17 -22.74 -21.50
C PRO A 359 6.68 -22.55 -21.28
N GLN A 360 7.44 -23.65 -21.29
CA GLN A 360 8.90 -23.58 -21.25
C GLN A 360 9.43 -23.21 -22.63
N ASN A 361 10.33 -22.23 -22.67
CA ASN A 361 11.08 -21.89 -23.88
C ASN A 361 12.58 -22.12 -23.63
N SER A 362 13.36 -22.19 -24.71
CA SER A 362 14.80 -22.47 -24.66
C SER A 362 15.58 -21.47 -23.80
N GLU A 363 15.10 -20.23 -23.69
CA GLU A 363 15.68 -19.20 -22.83
C GLU A 363 15.46 -19.50 -21.34
N LEU A 364 14.23 -19.87 -20.95
CA LEU A 364 13.89 -20.28 -19.58
C LEU A 364 14.62 -21.56 -19.16
N ASP A 365 14.82 -22.49 -20.09
CA ASP A 365 15.59 -23.71 -19.84
C ASP A 365 17.08 -23.41 -19.60
N ASN A 366 17.67 -22.48 -20.36
CA ASN A 366 19.04 -22.04 -20.15
C ASN A 366 19.21 -21.31 -18.80
N ILE A 367 18.23 -20.49 -18.42
CA ILE A 367 18.20 -19.83 -17.10
C ILE A 367 18.06 -20.87 -15.98
N ARG A 368 17.19 -21.88 -16.16
CA ARG A 368 16.97 -22.99 -15.21
C ARG A 368 18.25 -23.77 -14.96
N GLN A 369 19.05 -24.04 -16.00
CA GLN A 369 20.34 -24.73 -15.85
C GLN A 369 21.36 -23.94 -15.02
N LYS A 370 21.30 -22.60 -15.03
CA LYS A 370 22.24 -21.72 -14.29
C LYS A 370 21.77 -21.37 -12.87
N PHE A 371 20.50 -21.61 -12.55
CA PHE A 371 19.89 -21.22 -11.28
C PHE A 371 20.30 -22.03 -10.02
N PRO A 372 20.73 -23.31 -10.08
CA PRO A 372 21.08 -24.09 -8.88
C PRO A 372 22.15 -23.43 -8.00
N LEU A 373 23.08 -22.68 -8.59
CA LEU A 373 24.11 -21.94 -7.86
C LEU A 373 23.53 -20.86 -6.92
N ARG A 374 22.36 -20.28 -7.25
CA ARG A 374 21.67 -19.33 -6.38
C ARG A 374 20.98 -20.02 -5.21
N LEU A 375 20.41 -21.20 -5.42
CA LEU A 375 19.76 -21.99 -4.37
C LEU A 375 20.78 -22.55 -3.38
N ILE A 376 21.96 -22.95 -3.85
CA ILE A 376 23.06 -23.40 -2.96
C ILE A 376 23.46 -22.30 -1.96
N LYS A 377 23.51 -21.03 -2.39
CA LYS A 377 23.81 -19.89 -1.49
C LYS A 377 22.74 -19.68 -0.41
N MET A 378 21.55 -20.23 -0.59
CA MET A 378 20.43 -20.12 0.36
C MET A 378 20.42 -21.26 1.39
N LEU A 379 21.19 -22.34 1.18
CA LEU A 379 21.26 -23.45 2.11
C LEU A 379 21.80 -23.01 3.48
N PRO A 380 21.21 -23.46 4.60
CA PRO A 380 21.70 -23.14 5.94
C PRO A 380 23.19 -23.44 6.10
N SER A 381 23.89 -22.59 6.85
CA SER A 381 25.28 -22.83 7.20
C SER A 381 25.41 -24.15 7.95
N GLY A 382 26.22 -25.08 7.44
CA GLY A 382 26.41 -26.40 8.03
C GLY A 382 25.53 -27.51 7.44
N THR A 383 24.68 -27.24 6.44
CA THR A 383 23.95 -28.32 5.74
C THR A 383 24.94 -29.30 5.10
N PRO A 384 24.89 -30.62 5.42
CA PRO A 384 25.79 -31.60 4.84
C PRO A 384 25.63 -31.72 3.33
N LEU A 385 26.73 -31.86 2.58
CA LEU A 385 26.73 -32.01 1.11
C LEU A 385 25.77 -33.10 0.60
N LYS A 386 25.59 -34.18 1.37
CA LYS A 386 24.66 -35.27 1.05
C LYS A 386 23.19 -34.84 1.03
N GLU A 387 22.83 -33.79 1.75
CA GLU A 387 21.45 -33.28 1.88
C GLU A 387 21.14 -32.11 0.92
N TRP A 388 22.16 -31.52 0.29
CA TRP A 388 21.99 -30.35 -0.60
C TRP A 388 20.98 -30.61 -1.71
N SER A 389 21.05 -31.78 -2.35
CA SER A 389 20.12 -32.14 -3.43
C SER A 389 18.66 -32.22 -2.95
N LYS A 390 18.43 -32.70 -1.72
CA LYS A 390 17.10 -32.81 -1.11
C LYS A 390 16.55 -31.44 -0.75
N GLU A 391 17.36 -30.59 -0.12
CA GLU A 391 16.95 -29.24 0.27
C GLU A 391 16.72 -28.33 -0.94
N ILE A 392 17.55 -28.44 -1.99
CA ILE A 392 17.32 -27.73 -3.25
C ILE A 392 15.97 -28.14 -3.86
N LYS A 393 15.70 -29.44 -3.99
CA LYS A 393 14.40 -29.92 -4.49
C LYS A 393 13.21 -29.42 -3.65
N LYS A 394 13.38 -29.32 -2.34
CA LYS A 394 12.37 -28.75 -1.44
C LYS A 394 12.13 -27.27 -1.74
N MET A 395 13.19 -26.48 -1.93
CA MET A 395 13.07 -25.07 -2.31
C MET A 395 12.42 -24.90 -3.69
N GLU A 396 12.78 -25.72 -4.67
CA GLU A 396 12.14 -25.74 -6.00
C GLU A 396 10.64 -26.00 -5.90
N LYS A 397 10.27 -27.01 -5.09
CA LYS A 397 8.87 -27.33 -4.80
C LYS A 397 8.14 -26.15 -4.13
N HIS A 398 8.77 -25.48 -3.16
CA HIS A 398 8.19 -24.30 -2.52
C HIS A 398 7.91 -23.17 -3.52
N TYR A 399 8.83 -22.90 -4.45
CA TYR A 399 8.60 -21.90 -5.49
C TYR A 399 7.43 -22.30 -6.40
N ALA A 400 7.39 -23.57 -6.84
CA ALA A 400 6.36 -24.08 -7.73
C ALA A 400 4.97 -24.08 -7.11
N GLU A 401 4.85 -24.49 -5.84
CA GLU A 401 3.59 -24.63 -5.12
C GLU A 401 3.14 -23.35 -4.39
N SER A 402 3.93 -22.28 -4.46
CA SER A 402 3.63 -20.99 -3.85
C SER A 402 2.30 -20.41 -4.33
N ILE A 403 1.64 -19.68 -3.43
CA ILE A 403 0.44 -18.91 -3.76
C ILE A 403 0.72 -17.89 -4.88
N TYR A 404 1.91 -17.31 -4.91
CA TYR A 404 2.32 -16.41 -6.01
C TYR A 404 2.41 -17.12 -7.36
N SER A 405 2.89 -18.36 -7.42
CA SER A 405 2.88 -19.18 -8.64
C SER A 405 1.46 -19.44 -9.14
N LYS A 406 0.52 -19.75 -8.22
CA LYS A 406 -0.90 -19.95 -8.53
C LYS A 406 -1.57 -18.67 -9.02
N LEU A 407 -1.34 -17.55 -8.32
CA LEU A 407 -1.86 -16.22 -8.71
C LEU A 407 -1.31 -15.80 -10.09
N TYR A 408 -0.03 -16.03 -10.33
CA TYR A 408 0.60 -15.73 -11.63
C TYR A 408 0.00 -16.56 -12.76
N SER A 409 -0.29 -17.84 -12.52
CA SER A 409 -0.90 -18.72 -13.51
C SER A 409 -2.35 -18.34 -13.82
N ALA A 410 -3.09 -17.86 -12.82
CA ALA A 410 -4.42 -17.30 -13.03
C ALA A 410 -4.36 -16.00 -13.85
N LEU A 411 -3.46 -15.08 -13.51
CA LEU A 411 -3.22 -13.85 -14.28
C LEU A 411 -2.79 -14.13 -15.72
N HIS A 412 -1.97 -15.16 -15.95
CA HIS A 412 -1.58 -15.56 -17.30
C HIS A 412 -2.79 -16.07 -18.11
N SER A 413 -3.65 -16.87 -17.49
CA SER A 413 -4.89 -17.33 -18.13
C SER A 413 -5.80 -16.15 -18.50
N LEU A 414 -5.94 -15.17 -17.61
CA LEU A 414 -6.67 -13.93 -17.88
C LEU A 414 -6.00 -13.06 -18.95
N SER A 415 -4.68 -13.01 -19.00
CA SER A 415 -3.95 -12.32 -20.06
C SER A 415 -4.22 -12.95 -21.42
N ALA A 416 -4.26 -14.29 -21.51
CA ALA A 416 -4.60 -15.01 -22.72
C ALA A 416 -6.02 -14.65 -23.20
N TRP A 417 -6.98 -14.59 -22.27
CA TRP A 417 -8.34 -14.12 -22.58
C TRP A 417 -8.37 -12.72 -23.19
N THR A 418 -7.63 -11.75 -22.63
CA THR A 418 -7.58 -10.38 -23.18
C THR A 418 -6.94 -10.29 -24.57
N GLN A 419 -6.17 -11.32 -24.97
CA GLN A 419 -5.49 -11.39 -26.26
C GLN A 419 -6.23 -12.23 -27.29
N SER A 420 -7.24 -13.01 -26.88
CA SER A 420 -8.03 -13.86 -27.78
C SER A 420 -8.82 -13.03 -28.80
N PRO A 421 -9.10 -13.52 -30.02
CA PRO A 421 -9.99 -12.87 -30.98
C PRO A 421 -11.44 -12.79 -30.47
N GLU A 422 -12.18 -11.71 -30.79
CA GLU A 422 -13.56 -11.44 -30.29
C GLU A 422 -14.50 -12.63 -30.39
N GLU A 423 -14.48 -13.33 -31.53
CA GLU A 423 -15.32 -14.50 -31.82
C GLU A 423 -15.10 -15.69 -30.85
N SER A 424 -13.95 -15.75 -30.18
CA SER A 424 -13.57 -16.80 -29.22
C SER A 424 -13.70 -16.39 -27.75
N ARG A 425 -13.99 -15.11 -27.46
CA ARG A 425 -13.91 -14.52 -26.10
C ARG A 425 -15.04 -14.92 -25.16
N ALA A 426 -16.28 -15.06 -25.66
CA ALA A 426 -17.47 -15.16 -24.79
C ALA A 426 -17.93 -16.60 -24.50
N ALA A 427 -17.82 -17.53 -25.45
CA ALA A 427 -18.28 -18.92 -25.26
C ALA A 427 -17.14 -19.95 -25.22
N GLY A 428 -16.04 -19.73 -25.98
CA GLY A 428 -14.96 -20.71 -26.10
C GLY A 428 -13.89 -20.64 -25.01
N PHE A 429 -13.65 -19.47 -24.40
CA PHE A 429 -12.52 -19.32 -23.45
C PHE A 429 -12.70 -20.14 -22.17
N LEU A 430 -13.89 -20.18 -21.57
CA LEU A 430 -14.13 -20.96 -20.35
C LEU A 430 -13.97 -22.47 -20.56
N GLU A 431 -14.20 -22.93 -21.79
CA GLU A 431 -14.02 -24.33 -22.20
C GLU A 431 -12.60 -24.65 -22.67
N SER A 432 -11.78 -23.62 -22.94
CA SER A 432 -10.38 -23.76 -23.29
C SER A 432 -9.53 -24.31 -22.13
N ALA A 433 -8.32 -24.78 -22.43
CA ALA A 433 -7.36 -25.23 -21.43
C ALA A 433 -7.07 -24.13 -20.38
N ASP A 434 -6.96 -22.87 -20.80
CA ASP A 434 -6.71 -21.72 -19.93
C ASP A 434 -7.92 -21.40 -19.04
N GLY A 435 -9.15 -21.51 -19.57
CA GLY A 435 -10.39 -21.33 -18.81
C GLY A 435 -10.61 -22.40 -17.77
N LEU A 436 -10.40 -23.68 -18.11
CA LEU A 436 -10.48 -24.80 -17.18
C LEU A 436 -9.43 -24.69 -16.07
N ARG A 437 -8.22 -24.24 -16.41
CA ARG A 437 -7.15 -23.98 -15.45
C ARG A 437 -7.52 -22.84 -14.50
N LEU A 438 -8.01 -21.72 -15.04
CA LEU A 438 -8.48 -20.59 -14.24
C LEU A 438 -9.59 -21.02 -13.27
N LYS A 439 -10.59 -21.79 -13.73
CA LYS A 439 -11.66 -22.33 -12.87
C LYS A 439 -11.12 -23.16 -11.71
N ARG A 440 -10.14 -24.04 -11.94
CA ARG A 440 -9.49 -24.84 -10.88
C ARG A 440 -8.75 -23.93 -9.88
N LEU A 441 -7.99 -22.96 -10.38
CA LEU A 441 -7.26 -22.01 -9.54
C LEU A 441 -8.22 -21.15 -8.71
N MET A 442 -9.36 -20.73 -9.27
CA MET A 442 -10.40 -20.02 -8.54
C MET A 442 -10.96 -20.87 -7.39
N SER A 443 -11.23 -22.16 -7.60
CA SER A 443 -11.67 -23.05 -6.52
C SER A 443 -10.62 -23.16 -5.40
N VAL A 444 -9.34 -23.26 -5.76
CA VAL A 444 -8.24 -23.27 -4.79
C VAL A 444 -8.19 -21.96 -4.01
N MET A 445 -8.28 -20.81 -4.68
CA MET A 445 -8.25 -19.50 -4.02
C MET A 445 -9.46 -19.29 -3.11
N LYS A 446 -10.68 -19.64 -3.56
CA LYS A 446 -11.89 -19.57 -2.74
C LYS A 446 -11.80 -20.40 -1.47
N PHE A 447 -11.14 -21.56 -1.54
CA PHE A 447 -10.90 -22.39 -0.36
C PHE A 447 -9.85 -21.80 0.60
N ARG A 448 -8.82 -21.11 0.08
CA ARG A 448 -7.69 -20.60 0.89
C ARG A 448 -7.92 -19.19 1.44
N LEU A 449 -8.68 -18.36 0.75
CA LEU A 449 -8.89 -16.95 1.07
C LEU A 449 -9.50 -16.72 2.48
N PRO A 450 -10.45 -17.54 2.98
CA PRO A 450 -10.96 -17.36 4.34
C PRO A 450 -9.86 -17.47 5.41
N ALA A 451 -8.95 -18.43 5.28
CA ALA A 451 -7.83 -18.60 6.22
C ALA A 451 -6.83 -17.44 6.14
N ILE A 452 -6.58 -16.92 4.93
CA ILE A 452 -5.73 -15.74 4.72
C ILE A 452 -6.35 -14.52 5.40
N LYS A 453 -7.64 -14.25 5.16
CA LYS A 453 -8.36 -13.11 5.72
C LYS A 453 -8.46 -13.16 7.25
N SER A 454 -8.70 -14.35 7.82
CA SER A 454 -8.81 -14.54 9.27
C SER A 454 -7.49 -14.30 9.99
N ILE A 455 -6.36 -14.74 9.41
CA ILE A 455 -5.04 -14.42 9.95
C ILE A 455 -4.71 -12.94 9.72
N GLN A 456 -5.02 -12.39 8.55
CA GLN A 456 -4.81 -10.97 8.23
C GLN A 456 -5.53 -10.04 9.24
N SER A 457 -6.80 -10.29 9.55
CA SER A 457 -7.57 -9.52 10.53
C SER A 457 -6.95 -9.63 11.92
N SER A 458 -6.64 -10.87 12.34
CA SER A 458 -6.04 -11.15 13.65
C SER A 458 -4.67 -10.50 13.84
N LEU A 459 -3.81 -10.52 12.80
CA LEU A 459 -2.52 -9.84 12.79
C LEU A 459 -2.64 -8.32 12.82
N GLY A 460 -3.64 -7.75 12.14
CA GLY A 460 -3.95 -6.31 12.18
C GLY A 460 -4.26 -5.86 13.61
N VAL A 461 -5.20 -6.54 14.28
CA VAL A 461 -5.56 -6.24 15.68
C VAL A 461 -4.36 -6.37 16.62
N LEU A 462 -3.55 -7.42 16.45
CA LEU A 462 -2.34 -7.63 17.24
C LEU A 462 -1.30 -6.53 17.03
N LEU A 463 -1.09 -6.11 15.77
CA LEU A 463 -0.14 -5.07 15.43
C LEU A 463 -0.56 -3.74 16.06
N ASP A 464 -1.83 -3.37 15.92
CA ASP A 464 -2.37 -2.18 16.55
C ASP A 464 -2.21 -2.27 18.08
N THR A 465 -2.54 -3.41 18.69
CA THR A 465 -2.43 -3.63 20.16
C THR A 465 -0.99 -3.52 20.65
N ASN A 466 -0.04 -4.03 19.87
CA ASN A 466 1.38 -3.89 20.18
C ASN A 466 1.87 -2.44 20.04
N GLU A 467 1.39 -1.70 19.05
CA GLU A 467 1.70 -0.27 18.90
C GLU A 467 1.17 0.55 20.09
N GLU A 468 -0.04 0.27 20.59
CA GLU A 468 -0.58 0.91 21.80
C GLU A 468 0.21 0.53 23.05
N ALA A 469 0.56 -0.76 23.24
CA ALA A 469 1.34 -1.21 24.39
C ALA A 469 2.71 -0.52 24.46
N VAL A 470 3.39 -0.32 23.31
CA VAL A 470 4.67 0.41 23.23
C VAL A 470 4.51 1.89 23.56
N LEU A 471 3.38 2.51 23.21
CA LEU A 471 3.08 3.91 23.56
C LEU A 471 2.75 4.09 25.05
N GLN A 472 2.26 3.04 25.72
CA GLN A 472 1.89 3.05 27.14
C GLN A 472 2.97 2.49 28.07
N ALA A 473 4.05 1.93 27.52
CA ALA A 473 5.16 1.38 28.31
C ALA A 473 5.96 2.50 29.00
N GLU A 474 6.32 2.27 30.27
CA GLU A 474 7.14 3.20 31.06
C GLU A 474 8.49 3.48 30.37
N PRO A 475 8.95 4.74 30.37
CA PRO A 475 10.08 5.21 29.56
C PRO A 475 11.42 4.49 29.80
N ASP A 476 11.55 3.75 30.89
CA ASP A 476 12.82 3.14 31.32
C ASP A 476 13.09 1.74 30.75
N THR A 477 12.16 1.11 30.04
CA THR A 477 12.31 -0.31 29.60
C THR A 477 12.44 -0.51 28.08
N VAL A 478 11.97 0.44 27.26
CA VAL A 478 12.05 0.39 25.79
C VAL A 478 12.37 1.78 25.28
N PRO A 479 13.33 1.99 24.36
CA PRO A 479 13.55 3.31 23.78
C PRO A 479 12.26 3.79 23.11
N GLN A 480 11.56 4.71 23.77
CA GLN A 480 10.31 5.26 23.27
C GLN A 480 10.58 5.91 21.91
N ARG A 481 9.79 5.55 20.90
CA ARG A 481 9.84 6.24 19.61
C ARG A 481 9.50 7.71 19.84
N GLN A 482 10.39 8.60 19.43
CA GLN A 482 10.11 10.04 19.43
C GLN A 482 8.95 10.31 18.48
N LEU A 483 7.79 10.68 19.02
CA LEU A 483 6.68 11.18 18.24
C LEU A 483 7.07 12.55 17.68
N ILE A 484 6.86 12.75 16.38
CA ILE A 484 7.15 14.04 15.76
C ILE A 484 5.98 14.98 16.02
N PRO A 485 6.22 16.21 16.52
CA PRO A 485 5.18 17.23 16.60
C PRO A 485 4.79 17.67 15.18
N LEU A 486 3.85 16.94 14.57
CA LEU A 486 3.54 17.06 13.14
C LEU A 486 3.10 18.47 12.74
N ASP A 487 2.41 19.19 13.63
CA ASP A 487 2.02 20.57 13.37
C ASP A 487 3.22 21.51 13.30
N ASP A 488 4.19 21.35 14.19
CA ASP A 488 5.40 22.16 14.20
C ASP A 488 6.33 21.77 13.06
N PHE A 489 6.42 20.48 12.75
CA PHE A 489 7.16 19.99 11.61
C PHE A 489 6.57 20.48 10.28
N ARG A 490 5.24 20.44 10.13
CA ARG A 490 4.54 20.99 8.96
C ARG A 490 4.81 22.49 8.80
N LYS A 491 4.75 23.26 9.89
CA LYS A 491 5.09 24.70 9.87
C LYS A 491 6.54 24.91 9.46
N ALA A 492 7.48 24.19 10.09
CA ALA A 492 8.91 24.29 9.80
C ALA A 492 9.21 23.94 8.33
N TRP A 493 8.60 22.87 7.81
CA TRP A 493 8.69 22.49 6.41
C TRP A 493 8.14 23.57 5.48
N SER A 494 6.96 24.13 5.78
CA SER A 494 6.40 25.25 5.00
C SER A 494 7.32 26.46 4.94
N TYR A 495 7.97 26.83 6.05
CA TYR A 495 8.92 27.95 6.08
C TYR A 495 10.21 27.64 5.32
N PHE A 496 10.76 26.44 5.53
CA PHE A 496 11.98 25.98 4.87
C PHE A 496 11.80 25.91 3.35
N CYS A 497 10.80 25.15 2.89
CA CYS A 497 10.51 24.94 1.47
C CYS A 497 10.24 26.27 0.76
N SER A 498 9.41 27.12 1.36
CA SER A 498 9.11 28.45 0.83
C SER A 498 10.36 29.33 0.68
N SER A 499 11.24 29.33 1.67
CA SER A 499 12.47 30.13 1.64
C SER A 499 13.46 29.65 0.57
N VAL A 500 13.69 28.33 0.52
CA VAL A 500 14.62 27.71 -0.44
C VAL A 500 14.10 27.87 -1.87
N LEU A 501 12.82 27.55 -2.12
CA LEU A 501 12.24 27.67 -3.46
C LEU A 501 12.22 29.11 -3.96
N THR A 502 11.90 30.08 -3.08
CA THR A 502 11.91 31.50 -3.47
C THR A 502 13.32 31.93 -3.85
N LEU A 503 14.34 31.54 -3.07
CA LEU A 503 15.74 31.87 -3.37
C LEU A 503 16.17 31.30 -4.72
N LEU A 504 15.95 30.00 -4.93
CA LEU A 504 16.37 29.31 -6.16
C LEU A 504 15.62 29.86 -7.38
N TYR A 505 14.31 30.11 -7.26
CA TYR A 505 13.49 30.64 -8.35
C TYR A 505 14.06 31.96 -8.86
N TYR A 506 14.38 32.91 -7.97
CA TYR A 506 14.89 34.22 -8.41
C TYR A 506 16.38 34.20 -8.80
N GLN A 507 17.16 33.24 -8.32
CA GLN A 507 18.55 33.06 -8.78
C GLN A 507 18.62 32.60 -10.24
N GLU A 508 17.70 31.72 -10.67
CA GLU A 508 17.65 31.20 -12.05
C GLU A 508 17.35 32.30 -13.09
N PHE A 509 16.74 33.43 -12.69
CA PHE A 509 16.50 34.59 -13.58
C PHE A 509 17.62 35.64 -13.58
N THR A 510 18.66 35.44 -12.77
CA THR A 510 19.83 36.36 -12.69
C THR A 510 21.08 35.82 -13.38
N GLU A 511 21.06 34.56 -13.83
CA GLU A 511 22.03 33.97 -14.78
C GLU A 511 21.49 34.02 -16.20
#